data_AF-A0A352SBM8-F1
#
_entry.id   AF-A0A352SBM8-F1
#
_cell.length_a   1.000
_cell.length_b   1.000
_cell.length_c   1.000
_cell.angle_alpha   90.00
_cell.angle_beta   90.00
_cell.angle_gamma   90.00
#
_symmetry.space_group_name_H-M   'P 1'
#
loop_
_entity.id
_entity.type
_entity.pdbx_description
1 polymer ?
#
loop_
_entity_poly.entity_id
_entity_poly.type
_entity_poly.pdbx_seq_one_letter_code
_entity_poly.pdbx_strand_id
1 'polypeptide(L)'
;ARAALTRAYNSSKAGGGINAEAIGNAEGSIRKSTDALERFASAPVLEGLDASTREAMVAVARAHNDAVQRGLEALRKDDPDGFVAINDKDITATGTKYSADVERFETLATQQTEAVIARISTRFNRVLILVCVGMVASVLLIVVVHLALRKLVVAPLHLACDLIMRVADGDLTIKVPEAGRNEIGQLLRALSRMQHGLTDTVAKVRAGSDAVTTGAKEIAAGNTDLSSRTEQQSSALEQTAASMEELTSTVANNAESATRASGLARDAADLASRGGEVVRGVVQTMSEINASSQKIVDIIGVID
;
A
#
# COMPACT_ATOMS: atom_id res chain seq x y z
N ALA A 1 -42.30 -67.30 -43.04
CA ALA A 1 -43.64 -67.91 -43.14
C ALA A 1 -44.06 -68.16 -44.60
N ARG A 2 -44.33 -67.12 -45.42
CA ARG A 2 -44.78 -67.25 -46.82
C ARG A 2 -43.93 -68.21 -47.68
N ALA A 3 -42.60 -68.12 -47.61
CA ALA A 3 -41.71 -69.03 -48.33
C ALA A 3 -41.85 -70.50 -47.89
N ALA A 4 -42.10 -70.75 -46.60
CA ALA A 4 -42.36 -72.10 -46.09
C ALA A 4 -43.73 -72.63 -46.54
N LEU A 5 -44.76 -71.79 -46.56
CA LEU A 5 -46.08 -72.14 -47.13
C LEU A 5 -45.99 -72.44 -48.63
N THR A 6 -45.22 -71.66 -49.38
CA THR A 6 -45.00 -71.90 -50.82
C THR A 6 -44.29 -73.24 -51.06
N ARG A 7 -43.33 -73.62 -50.21
CA ARG A 7 -42.71 -74.96 -50.26
C ARG A 7 -43.70 -76.07 -49.93
N ALA A 8 -44.56 -75.87 -48.93
CA ALA A 8 -45.61 -76.83 -48.58
C ALA A 8 -46.61 -77.03 -49.73
N TYR A 9 -47.04 -75.94 -50.38
CA TYR A 9 -47.88 -75.96 -51.57
C TYR A 9 -47.22 -76.67 -52.76
N ASN A 10 -45.96 -76.34 -53.07
CA ASN A 10 -45.23 -76.95 -54.19
C ASN A 10 -45.05 -78.46 -54.01
N SER A 11 -44.85 -78.94 -52.77
CA SER A 11 -44.82 -80.37 -52.44
C SER A 11 -46.14 -81.07 -52.76
N SER A 12 -47.27 -80.44 -52.40
CA SER A 12 -48.60 -80.95 -52.73
C SER A 12 -48.85 -80.98 -54.23
N LYS A 13 -48.49 -79.89 -54.94
CA LYS A 13 -48.59 -79.80 -56.40
C LYS A 13 -47.75 -80.85 -57.14
N ALA A 14 -46.61 -81.25 -56.58
CA ALA A 14 -45.74 -82.29 -57.15
C ALA A 14 -46.25 -83.73 -56.88
N GLY A 15 -47.42 -83.89 -56.26
CA GLY A 15 -48.01 -85.20 -55.94
C GLY A 15 -47.48 -85.83 -54.65
N GLY A 16 -46.63 -85.13 -53.89
CA GLY A 16 -46.02 -85.60 -52.65
C GLY A 16 -46.82 -85.29 -51.37
N GLY A 17 -48.03 -84.72 -51.51
CA GLY A 17 -48.84 -84.22 -50.39
C GLY A 17 -48.26 -82.96 -49.73
N ILE A 18 -49.02 -82.39 -48.79
CA ILE A 18 -48.61 -81.19 -48.04
C ILE A 18 -47.43 -81.52 -47.12
N ASN A 19 -46.31 -80.82 -47.29
CA ASN A 19 -45.11 -81.04 -46.48
C ASN A 19 -45.30 -80.55 -45.03
N ALA A 20 -45.45 -81.48 -44.09
CA ALA A 20 -45.69 -81.19 -42.67
C ALA A 20 -44.57 -80.39 -41.99
N GLU A 21 -43.30 -80.62 -42.38
CA GLU A 21 -42.17 -79.86 -41.86
C GLU A 21 -42.22 -78.40 -42.31
N ALA A 22 -42.60 -78.16 -43.57
CA ALA A 22 -42.78 -76.82 -44.11
C ALA A 22 -43.95 -76.06 -43.44
N ILE A 23 -45.02 -76.77 -43.08
CA ILE A 23 -46.14 -76.23 -42.27
C ILE A 23 -45.66 -75.87 -40.86
N GLY A 24 -44.92 -76.74 -40.18
CA GLY A 24 -44.35 -76.44 -38.85
C GLY A 24 -43.39 -75.26 -38.85
N ASN A 25 -42.55 -75.14 -39.89
CA ASN A 25 -41.66 -73.98 -40.09
C ASN A 25 -42.43 -72.68 -40.35
N ALA A 26 -43.54 -72.75 -41.10
CA ALA A 26 -44.42 -71.62 -41.33
C ALA A 26 -45.07 -71.14 -40.02
N GLU A 27 -45.61 -72.06 -39.22
CA GLU A 27 -46.20 -71.78 -37.90
C GLU A 27 -45.19 -71.16 -36.93
N GLY A 28 -43.99 -71.74 -36.83
CA GLY A 28 -42.91 -71.18 -36.02
C GLY A 28 -42.54 -69.76 -36.45
N SER A 29 -42.55 -69.47 -37.75
CA SER A 29 -42.29 -68.12 -38.28
C SER A 29 -43.42 -67.13 -37.98
N ILE A 30 -44.68 -67.56 -38.10
CA ILE A 30 -45.85 -66.71 -37.80
C ILE A 30 -45.84 -66.31 -36.33
N ARG A 31 -45.62 -67.28 -35.42
CA ARG A 31 -45.51 -67.00 -33.98
C ARG A 31 -44.41 -65.99 -33.66
N LYS A 32 -43.19 -66.17 -34.21
CA LYS A 32 -42.09 -65.21 -34.05
C LYS A 32 -42.45 -63.81 -34.57
N SER A 33 -43.13 -63.73 -35.72
CA SER A 33 -43.60 -62.47 -36.30
C SER A 33 -44.61 -61.79 -35.38
N THR A 34 -45.60 -62.52 -34.86
CA THR A 34 -46.60 -62.01 -33.92
C THR A 34 -45.95 -61.52 -32.63
N ASP A 35 -45.05 -62.30 -32.02
CA ASP A 35 -44.34 -61.90 -30.80
C ASP A 35 -43.50 -60.63 -30.99
N ALA A 36 -42.78 -60.53 -32.13
CA ALA A 36 -42.01 -59.35 -32.47
C ALA A 36 -42.89 -58.11 -32.67
N LEU A 37 -44.05 -58.30 -33.31
CA LEU A 37 -45.03 -57.23 -33.53
C LEU A 37 -45.62 -56.72 -32.22
N GLU A 38 -45.95 -57.59 -31.27
CA GLU A 38 -46.46 -57.16 -29.95
C GLU A 38 -45.41 -56.39 -29.15
N ARG A 39 -44.14 -56.82 -29.21
CA ARG A 39 -43.04 -56.08 -28.59
C ARG A 39 -42.85 -54.70 -29.21
N PHE A 40 -42.98 -54.60 -30.53
CA PHE A 40 -42.91 -53.33 -31.23
C PHE A 40 -44.11 -52.42 -30.88
N ALA A 41 -45.33 -52.98 -30.84
CA ALA A 41 -46.54 -52.24 -30.52
C ALA A 41 -46.55 -51.71 -29.07
N SER A 42 -45.94 -52.45 -28.14
CA SER A 42 -45.84 -52.09 -26.72
C SER A 42 -44.60 -51.25 -26.36
N ALA A 43 -43.66 -51.06 -27.29
CA ALA A 43 -42.47 -50.26 -27.04
C ALA A 43 -42.81 -48.76 -26.83
N PRO A 44 -42.03 -48.04 -26.01
CA PRO A 44 -42.17 -46.59 -25.85
C PRO A 44 -42.11 -45.87 -27.22
N VAL A 45 -42.94 -44.84 -27.39
CA VAL A 45 -42.89 -44.01 -28.60
C VAL A 45 -41.53 -43.32 -28.65
N LEU A 46 -40.84 -43.42 -29.78
CA LEU A 46 -39.63 -42.64 -30.04
C LEU A 46 -40.00 -41.15 -30.08
N GLU A 47 -39.29 -40.35 -29.28
CA GLU A 47 -39.55 -38.91 -29.16
C GLU A 47 -39.38 -38.23 -30.53
N GLY A 48 -40.48 -37.68 -31.06
CA GLY A 48 -40.54 -37.06 -32.39
C GLY A 48 -41.25 -37.90 -33.46
N LEU A 49 -41.41 -39.22 -33.26
CA LEU A 49 -42.14 -40.08 -34.19
C LEU A 49 -43.65 -40.02 -33.88
N ASP A 50 -44.47 -39.75 -34.90
CA ASP A 50 -45.92 -39.70 -34.72
C ASP A 50 -46.48 -41.09 -34.36
N ALA A 51 -47.24 -41.16 -33.26
CA ALA A 51 -47.90 -42.38 -32.80
C ALA A 51 -48.79 -42.98 -33.91
N SER A 52 -49.37 -42.14 -34.77
CA SER A 52 -50.22 -42.56 -35.89
C SER A 52 -49.48 -43.45 -36.91
N THR A 53 -48.19 -43.19 -37.14
CA THR A 53 -47.38 -43.94 -38.11
C THR A 53 -47.09 -45.34 -37.61
N ARG A 54 -46.77 -45.46 -36.31
CA ARG A 54 -46.57 -46.76 -35.66
C ARG A 54 -47.88 -47.55 -35.61
N GLU A 55 -48.99 -46.91 -35.25
CA GLU A 55 -50.31 -47.55 -35.19
C GLU A 55 -50.74 -48.08 -36.57
N ALA A 56 -50.55 -47.31 -37.64
CA ALA A 56 -50.82 -47.72 -39.01
C ALA A 56 -49.97 -48.94 -39.41
N MET A 57 -48.66 -48.91 -39.14
CA MET A 57 -47.75 -50.02 -39.42
C MET A 57 -48.14 -51.28 -38.65
N VAL A 58 -48.48 -51.16 -37.36
CA VAL A 58 -48.92 -52.28 -36.53
C VAL A 58 -50.22 -52.89 -37.08
N ALA A 59 -51.18 -52.06 -37.49
CA ALA A 59 -52.43 -52.53 -38.07
C ALA A 59 -52.20 -53.34 -39.37
N VAL A 60 -51.32 -52.85 -40.25
CA VAL A 60 -50.97 -53.54 -41.50
C VAL A 60 -50.20 -54.83 -41.23
N ALA A 61 -49.30 -54.84 -40.26
CA ALA A 61 -48.57 -56.03 -39.85
C ALA A 61 -49.49 -57.12 -39.28
N ARG A 62 -50.50 -56.73 -38.46
CA ARG A 62 -51.53 -57.65 -37.95
C ARG A 62 -52.34 -58.25 -39.10
N ALA A 63 -52.77 -57.42 -40.06
CA ALA A 63 -53.50 -57.87 -41.24
C ALA A 63 -52.66 -58.82 -42.12
N HIS A 64 -51.35 -58.59 -42.24
CA HIS A 64 -50.44 -59.49 -42.95
C HIS A 64 -50.27 -60.83 -42.24
N ASN A 65 -50.06 -60.83 -40.92
CA ASN A 65 -49.97 -62.06 -40.13
C ASN A 65 -51.28 -62.88 -40.21
N ASP A 66 -52.45 -62.22 -40.18
CA ASP A 66 -53.75 -62.87 -40.40
C ASP A 66 -53.86 -63.53 -41.77
N ALA A 67 -53.53 -62.81 -42.86
CA ALA A 67 -53.57 -63.37 -44.21
C ALA A 67 -52.65 -64.58 -44.37
N VAL A 68 -51.46 -64.54 -43.76
CA VAL A 68 -50.51 -65.65 -43.76
C VAL A 68 -51.02 -66.83 -42.92
N GLN A 69 -51.71 -66.57 -41.81
CA GLN A 69 -52.34 -67.60 -40.98
C GLN A 69 -53.50 -68.27 -41.73
N ARG A 70 -54.37 -67.51 -42.40
CA ARG A 70 -55.44 -68.08 -43.24
C ARG A 70 -54.87 -68.95 -44.36
N GLY A 71 -53.74 -68.56 -44.96
CA GLY A 71 -53.02 -69.38 -45.93
C GLY A 71 -52.44 -70.68 -45.33
N LEU A 72 -51.90 -70.62 -44.11
CA LEU A 72 -51.46 -71.81 -43.36
C LEU A 72 -52.63 -72.78 -43.10
N GLU A 73 -53.78 -72.25 -42.69
CA GLU A 73 -54.98 -73.04 -42.39
C GLU A 73 -55.57 -73.70 -43.64
N ALA A 74 -55.55 -73.02 -44.79
CA ALA A 74 -55.95 -73.61 -46.07
C ALA A 74 -55.08 -74.83 -46.42
N LEU A 75 -53.75 -74.71 -46.32
CA LEU A 75 -52.85 -75.83 -46.58
C LEU A 75 -52.98 -76.96 -45.54
N ARG A 76 -53.32 -76.65 -44.27
CA ARG A 76 -53.62 -77.68 -43.25
C ARG A 76 -54.90 -78.47 -43.55
N LYS A 77 -55.87 -77.84 -44.21
CA LYS A 77 -57.13 -78.47 -44.63
C LYS A 77 -57.03 -79.19 -45.98
N ASP A 78 -55.80 -79.33 -46.52
CA ASP A 78 -55.52 -79.87 -47.85
C ASP A 78 -56.25 -79.10 -48.97
N ASP A 79 -56.35 -77.77 -48.82
CA ASP A 79 -56.96 -76.85 -49.79
C ASP A 79 -55.87 -75.99 -50.49
N PRO A 80 -55.17 -76.54 -51.50
CA PRO A 80 -54.11 -75.83 -52.21
C PRO A 80 -54.66 -74.68 -53.08
N ASP A 81 -55.88 -74.78 -53.59
CA ASP A 81 -56.51 -73.71 -54.40
C ASP A 81 -56.91 -72.51 -53.53
N GLY A 82 -57.45 -72.77 -52.33
CA GLY A 82 -57.70 -71.75 -51.32
C GLY A 82 -56.41 -71.05 -50.89
N PHE A 83 -55.30 -71.79 -50.72
CA PHE A 83 -54.00 -71.18 -50.46
C PHE A 83 -53.54 -70.26 -51.58
N VAL A 84 -53.67 -70.66 -52.85
CA VAL A 84 -53.28 -69.82 -54.00
C VAL A 84 -54.11 -68.54 -54.03
N ALA A 85 -55.43 -68.63 -53.85
CA ALA A 85 -56.30 -67.46 -53.82
C ALA A 85 -55.94 -66.47 -52.71
N ILE A 86 -55.65 -66.98 -51.50
CA ILE A 86 -55.22 -66.16 -50.34
C ILE A 86 -53.80 -65.60 -50.57
N ASN A 87 -52.89 -66.39 -51.16
CA ASN A 87 -51.52 -65.96 -51.42
C ASN A 87 -51.45 -64.83 -52.45
N ASP A 88 -52.17 -64.97 -53.55
CA ASP A 88 -52.07 -64.05 -54.69
C ASP A 88 -52.80 -62.74 -54.43
N LYS A 89 -53.89 -62.75 -53.66
CA LYS A 89 -54.62 -61.55 -53.25
C LYS A 89 -54.11 -61.01 -51.92
N ASP A 90 -54.44 -61.71 -50.83
CA ASP A 90 -54.34 -61.15 -49.49
C ASP A 90 -52.90 -61.08 -48.99
N ILE A 91 -52.13 -62.19 -49.07
CA ILE A 91 -50.73 -62.22 -48.60
C ILE A 91 -49.85 -61.29 -49.44
N THR A 92 -50.07 -61.24 -50.76
CA THR A 92 -49.33 -60.33 -51.65
C THR A 92 -49.65 -58.88 -51.35
N ALA A 93 -50.93 -58.49 -51.30
CA ALA A 93 -51.32 -57.10 -51.08
C ALA A 93 -50.91 -56.60 -49.68
N THR A 94 -51.18 -57.37 -48.64
CA THR A 94 -50.78 -57.01 -47.26
C THR A 94 -49.27 -57.01 -47.08
N GLY A 95 -48.55 -57.91 -47.75
CA GLY A 95 -47.09 -57.98 -47.72
C GLY A 95 -46.42 -56.77 -48.37
N THR A 96 -46.92 -56.33 -49.54
CA THR A 96 -46.42 -55.11 -50.21
C THR A 96 -46.66 -53.88 -49.34
N LYS A 97 -47.86 -53.75 -48.75
CA LYS A 97 -48.18 -52.63 -47.86
C LYS A 97 -47.32 -52.64 -46.60
N TYR A 98 -47.15 -53.81 -45.99
CA TYR A 98 -46.30 -53.98 -44.79
C TYR A 98 -44.86 -53.60 -45.07
N SER A 99 -44.29 -54.05 -46.20
CA SER A 99 -42.92 -53.71 -46.59
C SER A 99 -42.73 -52.19 -46.78
N ALA A 100 -43.69 -51.53 -47.44
CA ALA A 100 -43.63 -50.08 -47.66
C ALA A 100 -43.75 -49.29 -46.33
N ASP A 101 -44.61 -49.72 -45.41
CA ASP A 101 -44.75 -49.07 -44.11
C ASP A 101 -43.51 -49.27 -43.22
N VAL A 102 -42.87 -50.45 -43.29
CA VAL A 102 -41.59 -50.72 -42.59
C VAL A 102 -40.47 -49.83 -43.15
N GLU A 103 -40.33 -49.73 -44.47
CA GLU A 103 -39.31 -48.87 -45.11
C GLU A 103 -39.52 -47.39 -44.74
N ARG A 104 -40.78 -46.94 -44.74
CA ARG A 104 -41.14 -45.58 -44.31
C ARG A 104 -40.79 -45.35 -42.84
N PHE A 105 -41.11 -46.31 -41.97
CA PHE A 105 -40.78 -46.22 -40.54
C PHE A 105 -39.27 -46.16 -40.30
N GLU A 106 -38.50 -47.02 -40.97
CA GLU A 106 -37.04 -47.04 -40.89
C GLU A 106 -36.42 -45.72 -41.35
N THR A 107 -36.91 -45.17 -42.47
CA THR A 107 -36.45 -43.87 -42.99
C THR A 107 -36.70 -42.75 -41.97
N LEU A 108 -37.92 -42.69 -41.41
CA LEU A 108 -38.27 -41.68 -40.41
C LEU A 108 -37.46 -41.83 -39.12
N ALA A 109 -37.26 -43.05 -38.63
CA ALA A 109 -36.48 -43.33 -37.43
C ALA A 109 -35.01 -42.92 -37.60
N THR A 110 -34.41 -43.23 -38.75
CA THR A 110 -33.04 -42.85 -39.10
C THR A 110 -32.89 -41.33 -39.19
N GLN A 111 -33.80 -40.65 -39.91
CA GLN A 111 -33.78 -39.18 -40.01
C GLN A 111 -33.89 -38.48 -38.66
N GLN A 112 -34.72 -38.99 -37.75
CA GLN A 112 -34.84 -38.42 -36.41
C GLN A 112 -33.60 -38.67 -35.56
N THR A 113 -33.03 -39.87 -35.64
CA THR A 113 -31.80 -40.21 -34.93
C THR A 113 -30.65 -39.30 -35.37
N GLU A 114 -30.48 -39.09 -36.68
CA GLU A 114 -29.50 -38.16 -37.23
C GLU A 114 -29.75 -36.71 -36.78
N ALA A 115 -31.00 -36.25 -36.81
CA ALA A 115 -31.36 -34.91 -36.37
C ALA A 115 -31.08 -34.69 -34.87
N VAL A 116 -31.31 -35.69 -34.02
CA VAL A 116 -30.99 -35.64 -32.59
C VAL A 116 -29.47 -35.59 -32.38
N ILE A 117 -28.71 -36.44 -33.08
CA ILE A 117 -27.24 -36.45 -33.00
C ILE A 117 -26.66 -35.10 -33.42
N ALA A 118 -27.14 -34.53 -34.54
CA ALA A 118 -26.69 -33.22 -35.02
C ALA A 118 -27.00 -32.09 -34.02
N ARG A 119 -28.18 -32.12 -33.35
CA ARG A 119 -28.53 -31.17 -32.29
C ARG A 119 -27.62 -31.29 -31.06
N ILE A 120 -27.22 -32.51 -30.69
CA ILE A 120 -26.31 -32.73 -29.57
C ILE A 120 -24.92 -32.14 -29.88
N SER A 121 -24.35 -32.42 -31.07
CA SER A 121 -23.04 -31.90 -31.46
C SER A 121 -23.01 -30.37 -31.51
N THR A 122 -24.05 -29.75 -32.07
CA THR A 122 -24.16 -28.28 -32.13
C THR A 122 -24.35 -27.65 -30.75
N ARG A 123 -25.15 -28.25 -29.86
CA ARG A 123 -25.28 -27.80 -28.46
C ARG A 123 -23.96 -27.91 -27.71
N PHE A 124 -23.25 -29.02 -27.85
CA PHE A 124 -21.96 -29.22 -27.20
C PHE A 124 -20.93 -28.16 -27.63
N ASN A 125 -20.81 -27.88 -28.93
CA ASN A 125 -19.91 -26.84 -29.43
C ASN A 125 -20.30 -25.44 -28.91
N ARG A 126 -21.60 -25.10 -28.88
CA ARG A 126 -22.05 -23.83 -28.30
C ARG A 126 -21.70 -23.70 -26.81
N VAL A 127 -21.90 -24.77 -26.04
CA VAL A 127 -21.53 -24.80 -24.62
C VAL A 127 -20.02 -24.61 -24.45
N LEU A 128 -19.19 -25.31 -25.23
CA LEU A 128 -17.74 -25.14 -25.19
C LEU A 128 -17.31 -23.71 -25.51
N ILE A 129 -17.86 -23.10 -26.56
CA ILE A 129 -17.55 -21.71 -26.92
C ILE A 129 -17.91 -20.75 -25.78
N LEU A 130 -19.09 -20.91 -25.17
CA LEU A 130 -19.51 -20.07 -24.04
C LEU A 130 -18.59 -20.22 -22.83
N VAL A 131 -18.14 -21.45 -22.52
CA VAL A 131 -17.17 -21.71 -21.45
C VAL A 131 -15.83 -21.05 -21.76
N CYS A 132 -15.31 -21.19 -22.98
CA CYS A 132 -14.06 -20.55 -23.40
C CYS A 132 -14.17 -19.02 -23.33
N VAL A 133 -15.27 -18.43 -23.80
CA VAL A 133 -15.51 -16.97 -23.71
C VAL A 133 -15.57 -16.53 -22.25
N GLY A 134 -16.27 -17.26 -21.39
CA GLY A 134 -16.32 -16.98 -19.96
C GLY A 134 -14.95 -17.02 -19.30
N MET A 135 -14.12 -18.01 -19.64
CA MET A 135 -12.77 -18.15 -19.11
C MET A 135 -11.85 -17.00 -19.58
N VAL A 136 -11.90 -16.65 -20.87
CA VAL A 136 -11.15 -15.51 -21.42
C VAL A 136 -11.62 -14.19 -20.77
N ALA A 137 -12.92 -13.98 -20.62
CA ALA A 137 -13.46 -12.80 -19.95
C ALA A 137 -13.01 -12.71 -18.49
N SER A 138 -12.93 -13.86 -17.80
CA SER A 138 -12.47 -13.93 -16.40
C SER A 138 -10.98 -13.57 -16.29
N VAL A 139 -10.14 -14.10 -17.18
CA VAL A 139 -8.71 -13.75 -17.24
C VAL A 139 -8.52 -12.28 -17.56
N LEU A 140 -9.27 -11.74 -18.53
CA LEU A 140 -9.23 -10.31 -18.88
C LEU A 140 -9.62 -9.43 -17.68
N LEU A 141 -10.68 -9.80 -16.94
CA LEU A 141 -11.10 -9.08 -15.75
C LEU A 141 -10.00 -9.07 -14.68
N ILE A 142 -9.34 -10.22 -14.45
CA ILE A 142 -8.22 -10.33 -13.51
C ILE A 142 -7.08 -9.40 -13.93
N VAL A 143 -6.70 -9.40 -15.21
CA VAL A 143 -5.63 -8.52 -15.73
C VAL A 143 -6.00 -7.05 -15.56
N VAL A 144 -7.23 -6.66 -15.90
CA VAL A 144 -7.71 -5.28 -15.76
C VAL A 144 -7.68 -4.83 -14.30
N VAL A 145 -8.22 -5.64 -13.39
CA VAL A 145 -8.23 -5.35 -11.95
C VAL A 145 -6.81 -5.26 -11.40
N HIS A 146 -5.91 -6.18 -11.79
CA HIS A 146 -4.52 -6.17 -11.38
C HIS A 146 -3.79 -4.89 -11.83
N LEU A 147 -3.96 -4.49 -13.09
CA LEU A 147 -3.38 -3.26 -13.63
C LEU A 147 -3.97 -2.01 -12.95
N ALA A 148 -5.28 -2.01 -12.69
CA ALA A 148 -5.97 -0.92 -12.00
C ALA A 148 -5.45 -0.77 -10.56
N LEU A 149 -5.39 -1.86 -9.77
CA LEU A 149 -4.86 -1.83 -8.40
C LEU A 149 -3.40 -1.38 -8.36
N ARG A 150 -2.56 -1.88 -9.28
CA ARG A 150 -1.15 -1.49 -9.34
C ARG A 150 -0.99 0.01 -9.59
N LYS A 151 -1.79 0.57 -10.51
CA LYS A 151 -1.70 1.99 -10.89
C LYS A 151 -2.39 2.93 -9.90
N LEU A 152 -3.54 2.55 -9.35
CA LEU A 152 -4.36 3.41 -8.50
C LEU A 152 -4.00 3.33 -7.02
N VAL A 153 -3.45 2.20 -6.56
CA VAL A 153 -3.18 1.96 -5.13
C VAL A 153 -1.69 1.74 -4.88
N VAL A 154 -1.08 0.73 -5.53
CA VAL A 154 0.30 0.30 -5.18
C VAL A 154 1.35 1.35 -5.55
N ALA A 155 1.32 1.88 -6.78
CA ALA A 155 2.32 2.86 -7.22
C ALA A 155 2.30 4.16 -6.39
N PRO A 156 1.13 4.79 -6.10
CA PRO A 156 1.09 5.93 -5.19
C PRO A 156 1.52 5.64 -3.76
N LEU A 157 1.28 4.42 -3.25
CA LEU A 157 1.74 4.03 -1.91
C LEU A 157 3.26 3.88 -1.84
N HIS A 158 3.89 3.29 -2.86
CA HIS A 158 5.35 3.28 -2.95
C HIS A 158 5.92 4.69 -3.03
N LEU A 159 5.32 5.57 -3.83
CA LEU A 159 5.73 6.97 -3.89
C LEU A 159 5.62 7.66 -2.53
N ALA A 160 4.54 7.44 -1.79
CA ALA A 160 4.39 7.98 -0.44
C ALA A 160 5.48 7.45 0.51
N CYS A 161 5.82 6.16 0.42
CA CYS A 161 6.89 5.55 1.21
C CYS A 161 8.26 6.15 0.86
N ASP A 162 8.57 6.32 -0.42
CA ASP A 162 9.82 6.94 -0.88
C ASP A 162 9.94 8.39 -0.38
N LEU A 163 8.84 9.16 -0.43
CA LEU A 163 8.82 10.54 0.09
C LEU A 163 9.05 10.56 1.61
N ILE A 164 8.46 9.63 2.37
CA ILE A 164 8.69 9.50 3.82
C ILE A 164 10.16 9.19 4.10
N MET A 165 10.75 8.25 3.37
CA MET A 165 12.16 7.88 3.55
C MET A 165 13.09 9.07 3.30
N ARG A 166 12.85 9.86 2.25
CA ARG A 166 13.63 11.07 1.97
C ARG A 166 13.47 12.13 3.06
N VAL A 167 12.26 12.33 3.57
CA VAL A 167 12.03 13.24 4.71
C VAL A 167 12.75 12.74 5.96
N ALA A 168 12.78 11.43 6.20
CA ALA A 168 13.53 10.82 7.30
C ALA A 168 15.05 11.00 7.15
N ASP A 169 15.56 10.99 5.91
CA ASP A 169 16.95 11.30 5.57
C ASP A 169 17.27 12.81 5.63
N GLY A 170 16.28 13.65 5.93
CA GLY A 170 16.44 15.11 6.07
C GLY A 170 16.29 15.90 4.76
N ASP A 171 15.97 15.26 3.64
CA ASP A 171 15.66 15.96 2.40
C ASP A 171 14.22 16.49 2.42
N LEU A 172 14.09 17.74 2.89
CA LEU A 172 12.83 18.46 2.92
C LEU A 172 12.55 19.26 1.64
N THR A 173 13.39 19.17 0.61
CA THR A 173 13.27 19.98 -0.62
C THR A 173 12.38 19.35 -1.68
N ILE A 174 12.02 18.07 -1.51
CA ILE A 174 11.22 17.31 -2.47
C ILE A 174 9.80 17.85 -2.61
N LYS A 175 9.27 17.90 -3.83
CA LYS A 175 7.88 18.30 -4.06
C LYS A 175 6.96 17.09 -3.91
N VAL A 176 6.05 17.13 -2.94
CA VAL A 176 4.96 16.15 -2.86
C VAL A 176 3.97 16.42 -4.01
N PRO A 177 3.71 15.45 -4.89
CA PRO A 177 2.81 15.65 -6.03
C PRO A 177 1.36 15.82 -5.58
N GLU A 178 0.60 16.62 -6.35
CA GLU A 178 -0.83 16.75 -6.13
C GLU A 178 -1.53 15.44 -6.42
N ALA A 179 -2.38 15.03 -5.48
CA ALA A 179 -3.03 13.74 -5.52
C ALA A 179 -4.55 13.88 -5.49
N GLY A 180 -5.22 12.82 -5.94
CA GLY A 180 -6.66 12.78 -6.14
C GLY A 180 -7.50 13.02 -4.89
N ARG A 181 -8.81 12.88 -5.04
CA ARG A 181 -9.78 13.13 -3.96
C ARG A 181 -10.02 11.91 -3.04
N ASN A 182 -9.29 10.82 -3.26
CA ASN A 182 -9.39 9.57 -2.49
C ASN A 182 -8.46 9.58 -1.25
N GLU A 183 -8.47 8.48 -0.51
CA GLU A 183 -7.70 8.23 0.70
C GLU A 183 -6.19 8.36 0.45
N ILE A 184 -5.71 7.88 -0.71
CA ILE A 184 -4.32 8.04 -1.15
C ILE A 184 -3.96 9.53 -1.31
N GLY A 185 -4.86 10.32 -1.89
CA GLY A 185 -4.62 11.75 -2.00
C GLY A 185 -4.71 12.48 -0.67
N GLN A 186 -5.54 12.01 0.27
CA GLN A 186 -5.54 12.52 1.64
C GLN A 186 -4.22 12.22 2.35
N LEU A 187 -3.66 11.01 2.17
CA LEU A 187 -2.35 10.62 2.67
C LEU A 187 -1.25 11.54 2.15
N LEU A 188 -1.19 11.78 0.83
CA LEU A 188 -0.17 12.66 0.23
C LEU A 188 -0.31 14.12 0.70
N ARG A 189 -1.54 14.63 0.88
CA ARG A 189 -1.77 15.96 1.47
C ARG A 189 -1.32 16.03 2.93
N ALA A 190 -1.56 14.99 3.72
CA ALA A 190 -1.07 14.92 5.09
C ALA A 190 0.46 14.91 5.13
N LEU A 191 1.10 14.16 4.23
CA LEU A 191 2.54 14.12 4.09
C LEU A 191 3.13 15.50 3.75
N SER A 192 2.52 16.21 2.79
CA SER A 192 2.95 17.57 2.43
C SER A 192 2.85 18.55 3.60
N ARG A 193 1.80 18.44 4.43
CA ARG A 193 1.69 19.26 5.65
C ARG A 193 2.76 18.93 6.68
N MET A 194 3.07 17.64 6.87
CA MET A 194 4.14 17.18 7.77
C MET A 194 5.51 17.73 7.30
N GLN A 195 5.81 17.62 6.01
CA GLN A 195 7.04 18.16 5.43
C GLN A 195 7.17 19.67 5.63
N HIS A 196 6.12 20.45 5.35
CA HIS A 196 6.13 21.90 5.58
C HIS A 196 6.37 22.22 7.06
N GLY A 197 5.68 21.54 7.98
CA GLY A 197 5.88 21.75 9.42
C GLY A 197 7.30 21.43 9.90
N LEU A 198 7.93 20.40 9.33
CA LEU A 198 9.34 20.08 9.58
C LEU A 198 10.27 21.16 9.02
N THR A 199 10.01 21.63 7.79
CA THR A 199 10.80 22.69 7.14
C THR A 199 10.78 23.98 7.96
N ASP A 200 9.59 24.38 8.41
CA ASP A 200 9.42 25.57 9.26
C ASP A 200 10.14 25.42 10.61
N THR A 201 10.08 24.24 11.21
CA THR A 201 10.79 23.94 12.46
C THR A 201 12.31 24.07 12.27
N VAL A 202 12.87 23.45 11.22
CA VAL A 202 14.30 23.53 10.90
C VAL A 202 14.72 24.97 10.61
N ALA A 203 13.92 25.73 9.85
CA ALA A 203 14.19 27.14 9.56
C ALA A 203 14.24 27.99 10.83
N LYS A 204 13.31 27.79 11.77
CA LYS A 204 13.31 28.48 13.07
C LYS A 204 14.53 28.13 13.92
N VAL A 205 14.92 26.85 13.96
CA VAL A 205 16.12 26.41 14.69
C VAL A 205 17.38 27.04 14.11
N ARG A 206 17.50 27.10 12.77
CA ARG A 206 18.62 27.75 12.10
C ARG A 206 18.68 29.24 12.42
N ALA A 207 17.56 29.96 12.28
CA ALA A 207 17.49 31.38 12.60
C ALA A 207 17.86 31.67 14.08
N GLY A 208 17.41 30.82 15.01
CA GLY A 208 17.81 30.91 16.41
C GLY A 208 19.30 30.68 16.63
N SER A 209 19.89 29.70 15.92
CA SER A 209 21.33 29.42 15.99
C SER A 209 22.19 30.57 15.43
N ASP A 210 21.74 31.21 14.35
CA ASP A 210 22.39 32.40 13.78
C ASP A 210 22.33 33.59 14.75
N ALA A 211 21.22 33.78 15.45
CA ALA A 211 21.08 34.80 16.49
C ALA A 211 22.00 34.53 17.69
N VAL A 212 22.09 33.29 18.16
CA VAL A 212 23.03 32.88 19.23
C VAL A 212 24.47 33.12 18.80
N THR A 213 24.83 32.75 17.56
CA THR A 213 26.18 32.96 17.02
C THR A 213 26.53 34.44 16.96
N THR A 214 25.58 35.29 16.59
CA THR A 214 25.76 36.75 16.55
C THR A 214 25.95 37.30 17.96
N GLY A 215 25.09 36.95 18.91
CA GLY A 215 25.23 37.37 20.30
C GLY A 215 26.54 36.90 20.95
N ALA A 216 27.01 35.68 20.63
CA ALA A 216 28.30 35.19 21.11
C ALA A 216 29.48 36.02 20.59
N LYS A 217 29.43 36.49 19.33
CA LYS A 217 30.45 37.38 18.77
C LYS A 217 30.45 38.77 19.44
N GLU A 218 29.26 39.31 19.71
CA GLU A 218 29.12 40.58 20.44
C GLU A 218 29.66 40.47 21.87
N ILE A 219 29.36 39.39 22.58
CA ILE A 219 29.91 39.12 23.92
C ILE A 219 31.44 39.01 23.86
N ALA A 220 31.99 38.27 22.90
CA ALA A 220 33.44 38.14 22.76
C ALA A 220 34.14 39.49 22.51
N ALA A 221 33.55 40.33 21.66
CA ALA A 221 34.03 41.69 21.41
C ALA A 221 33.95 42.55 22.68
N GLY A 222 32.81 42.53 23.38
CA GLY A 222 32.62 43.25 24.64
C GLY A 222 33.57 42.80 25.75
N ASN A 223 33.86 41.50 25.84
CA ASN A 223 34.81 40.96 26.82
C ASN A 223 36.25 41.39 26.51
N THR A 224 36.60 41.54 25.23
CA THR A 224 37.91 42.06 24.81
C THR A 224 38.07 43.53 25.21
N ASP A 225 37.04 44.36 24.96
CA ASP A 225 37.02 45.76 25.40
C ASP A 225 37.12 45.89 26.92
N LEU A 226 36.33 45.09 27.67
CA LEU A 226 36.37 45.08 29.12
C LEU A 226 37.74 44.67 29.66
N SER A 227 38.38 43.67 29.06
CA SER A 227 39.75 43.25 29.41
C SER A 227 40.74 44.41 29.20
N SER A 228 40.68 45.07 28.04
CA SER A 228 41.56 46.22 27.75
C SER A 228 41.36 47.38 28.74
N ARG A 229 40.11 47.68 29.11
CA ARG A 229 39.81 48.71 30.10
C ARG A 229 40.27 48.33 31.50
N THR A 230 40.17 47.05 31.85
CA THR A 230 40.66 46.53 33.13
C THR A 230 42.18 46.61 33.22
N GLU A 231 42.90 46.30 32.14
CA GLU A 231 44.36 46.48 32.05
C GLU A 231 44.76 47.96 32.20
N GLN A 232 44.07 48.87 31.49
CA GLN A 232 44.31 50.31 31.62
C GLN A 232 44.04 50.81 33.05
N GLN A 233 42.97 50.34 33.69
CA GLN A 233 42.64 50.71 35.06
C GLN A 233 43.67 50.17 36.06
N SER A 234 44.18 48.95 35.85
CA SER A 234 45.26 48.39 36.66
C SER A 234 46.52 49.23 36.56
N SER A 235 46.91 49.63 35.35
CA SER A 235 48.07 50.50 35.13
C SER A 235 47.90 51.89 35.77
N ALA A 236 46.70 52.47 35.70
CA ALA A 236 46.39 53.74 36.37
C ALA A 236 46.46 53.63 37.90
N LEU A 237 46.03 52.50 38.47
CA LEU A 237 46.15 52.22 39.89
C LEU A 237 47.61 52.04 40.32
N GLU A 238 48.44 51.36 39.53
CA GLU A 238 49.89 51.27 39.78
C GLU A 238 50.54 52.65 39.78
N GLN A 239 50.21 53.50 38.81
CA GLN A 239 50.74 54.86 38.74
C GLN A 239 50.27 55.73 39.92
N THR A 240 49.02 55.53 40.38
CA THR A 240 48.50 56.20 41.58
C THR A 240 49.22 55.73 42.83
N ALA A 241 49.47 54.43 42.98
CA ALA A 241 50.22 53.87 44.10
C ALA A 241 51.66 54.42 44.14
N ALA A 242 52.35 54.47 43.00
CA ALA A 242 53.69 55.06 42.90
C ALA A 242 53.68 56.57 43.27
N SER A 243 52.67 57.31 42.81
CA SER A 243 52.50 58.73 43.19
C SER A 243 52.26 58.90 44.69
N MET A 244 51.53 57.97 45.31
CA MET A 244 51.30 57.96 46.77
C MET A 244 52.59 57.63 47.55
N GLU A 245 53.46 56.76 47.04
CA GLU A 245 54.79 56.51 47.62
C GLU A 245 55.66 57.76 47.57
N GLU A 246 55.71 58.45 46.43
CA GLU A 246 56.47 59.69 46.25
C GLU A 246 55.94 60.82 47.14
N LEU A 247 54.61 60.98 47.23
CA LEU A 247 53.95 61.91 48.16
C LEU A 247 54.29 61.59 49.60
N THR A 248 54.24 60.30 49.99
CA THR A 248 54.58 59.87 51.36
C THR A 248 56.04 60.19 51.69
N SER A 249 56.97 59.97 50.75
CA SER A 249 58.38 60.34 50.90
C SER A 249 58.55 61.86 51.07
N THR A 250 57.84 62.65 50.27
CA THR A 250 57.88 64.12 50.35
C THR A 250 57.32 64.63 51.68
N VAL A 251 56.22 64.05 52.16
CA VAL A 251 55.64 64.39 53.47
C VAL A 251 56.62 64.03 54.60
N ALA A 252 57.29 62.89 54.52
CA ALA A 252 58.32 62.51 55.50
C ALA A 252 59.50 63.49 55.52
N ASN A 253 60.01 63.90 54.35
CA ASN A 253 61.06 64.92 54.23
C ASN A 253 60.62 66.29 54.77
N ASN A 254 59.36 66.68 54.53
CA ASN A 254 58.80 67.92 55.08
C ASN A 254 58.70 67.87 56.61
N ALA A 255 58.27 66.74 57.18
CA ALA A 255 58.20 66.54 58.63
C ALA A 255 59.59 66.57 59.28
N GLU A 256 60.59 65.94 58.67
CA GLU A 256 61.98 66.00 59.12
C GLU A 256 62.52 67.45 59.07
N SER A 257 62.25 68.15 57.97
CA SER A 257 62.66 69.55 57.79
C SER A 257 62.00 70.49 58.79
N ALA A 258 60.70 70.30 59.08
CA ALA A 258 60.00 71.03 60.13
C ALA A 258 60.59 70.74 61.52
N THR A 259 60.97 69.49 61.79
CA THR A 259 61.65 69.09 63.04
C THR A 259 63.02 69.77 63.17
N ARG A 260 63.83 69.77 62.10
CA ARG A 260 65.12 70.49 62.05
C ARG A 260 64.94 71.99 62.27
N ALA A 261 63.99 72.62 61.57
CA ALA A 261 63.70 74.05 61.71
C ALA A 261 63.24 74.40 63.13
N SER A 262 62.41 73.56 63.75
CA SER A 262 61.98 73.71 65.15
C SER A 262 63.17 73.60 66.12
N GLY A 263 64.13 72.69 65.85
CA GLY A 263 65.39 72.60 66.59
C GLY A 263 66.22 73.87 66.48
N LEU A 264 66.50 74.34 65.26
CA LEU A 264 67.23 75.58 65.01
C LEU A 264 66.57 76.80 65.67
N ALA A 265 65.24 76.88 65.63
CA ALA A 265 64.50 77.96 66.28
C ALA A 265 64.65 77.92 67.81
N ARG A 266 64.66 76.74 68.44
CA ARG A 266 64.96 76.58 69.87
C ARG A 266 66.39 76.99 70.20
N ASP A 267 67.36 76.56 69.40
CA ASP A 267 68.78 76.92 69.60
C ASP A 267 68.98 78.44 69.48
N ALA A 268 68.33 79.08 68.49
CA ALA A 268 68.36 80.53 68.32
C ALA A 268 67.68 81.28 69.48
N ALA A 269 66.54 80.78 69.97
CA ALA A 269 65.86 81.35 71.14
C ALA A 269 66.71 81.23 72.42
N ASP A 270 67.39 80.09 72.60
CA ASP A 270 68.30 79.87 73.72
C ASP A 270 69.56 80.75 73.64
N LEU A 271 70.13 80.92 72.44
CA LEU A 271 71.21 81.87 72.21
C LEU A 271 70.79 83.32 72.47
N ALA A 272 69.58 83.71 72.03
CA ALA A 272 69.02 85.03 72.30
C ALA A 272 68.78 85.25 73.80
N SER A 273 68.33 84.22 74.53
CA SER A 273 68.17 84.26 75.99
C SER A 273 69.52 84.49 76.70
N ARG A 274 70.55 83.72 76.34
CA ARG A 274 71.92 83.90 76.83
C ARG A 274 72.49 85.28 76.49
N GLY A 275 72.26 85.76 75.26
CA GLY A 275 72.61 87.13 74.86
C GLY A 275 71.89 88.18 75.70
N GLY A 276 70.61 87.95 76.03
CA GLY A 276 69.83 88.79 76.94
C GLY A 276 70.40 88.85 78.35
N GLU A 277 70.93 87.74 78.89
CA GLU A 277 71.66 87.73 80.17
C GLU A 277 72.95 88.54 80.10
N VAL A 278 73.72 88.42 79.02
CA VAL A 278 74.94 89.22 78.80
C VAL A 278 74.61 90.72 78.76
N VAL A 279 73.58 91.12 77.99
CA VAL A 279 73.14 92.52 77.92
C VAL A 279 72.66 93.02 79.29
N ARG A 280 71.93 92.19 80.05
CA ARG A 280 71.52 92.53 81.42
C ARG A 280 72.72 92.74 82.33
N GLY A 281 73.75 91.91 82.20
CA GLY A 281 75.04 92.09 82.87
C GLY A 281 75.70 93.43 82.52
N VAL A 282 75.76 93.79 81.23
CA VAL A 282 76.31 95.09 80.78
C VAL A 282 75.51 96.28 81.32
N VAL A 283 74.18 96.21 81.34
CA VAL A 283 73.32 97.26 81.92
C VAL A 283 73.58 97.40 83.42
N GLN A 284 73.73 96.30 84.14
CA GLN A 284 74.07 96.33 85.57
C GLN A 284 75.45 96.95 85.80
N THR A 285 76.46 96.58 85.01
CA THR A 285 77.79 97.23 85.08
C THR A 285 77.71 98.72 84.75
N MET A 286 76.92 99.14 83.75
CA MET A 286 76.70 100.56 83.46
C MET A 286 75.99 101.29 84.60
N SER A 287 75.04 100.64 85.28
CA SER A 287 74.40 101.20 86.48
C SER A 287 75.38 101.34 87.64
N GLU A 288 76.28 100.38 87.84
CA GLU A 288 77.35 100.44 88.84
C GLU A 288 78.36 101.54 88.51
N ILE A 289 78.73 101.71 87.22
CA ILE A 289 79.56 102.82 86.74
C ILE A 289 78.88 104.16 87.01
N ASN A 290 77.58 104.28 86.71
CA ASN A 290 76.82 105.50 86.95
C ASN A 290 76.74 105.82 88.46
N ALA A 291 76.46 104.81 89.30
CA ALA A 291 76.47 104.97 90.76
C ALA A 291 77.87 105.35 91.29
N SER A 292 78.94 104.77 90.75
CA SER A 292 80.32 105.12 91.08
C SER A 292 80.66 106.55 90.64
N SER A 293 80.20 106.97 89.46
CA SER A 293 80.35 108.33 88.94
C SER A 293 79.58 109.34 89.80
N GLN A 294 78.37 109.01 90.24
CA GLN A 294 77.60 109.83 91.18
C GLN A 294 78.32 109.95 92.52
N LYS A 295 78.91 108.87 93.03
CA LYS A 295 79.79 108.92 94.22
C LYS A 295 80.99 109.84 94.03
N ILE A 296 81.60 109.86 92.85
CA ILE A 296 82.68 110.79 92.51
C ILE A 296 82.15 112.24 92.50
N VAL A 297 80.97 112.48 91.91
CA VAL A 297 80.32 113.81 91.94
C VAL A 297 79.99 114.24 93.37
N ASP A 298 79.48 113.35 94.21
CA ASP A 298 79.21 113.63 95.63
C ASP A 298 80.51 113.95 96.40
N ILE A 299 81.64 113.31 96.05
CA ILE A 299 82.97 113.65 96.61
C ILE A 299 83.42 115.04 96.12
N ILE A 300 83.27 115.35 94.83
CA ILE A 300 83.60 116.68 94.27
C ILE A 300 82.73 117.76 94.91
N GLY A 301 81.44 117.49 95.15
CA GLY A 301 80.51 118.41 95.80
C GLY A 301 80.76 118.66 97.29
N VAL A 302 81.59 117.85 97.96
CA VAL A 302 82.07 118.07 99.33
C VAL A 302 83.44 118.78 99.35
N ILE A 303 84.08 118.94 98.18
CA ILE A 303 85.37 119.63 98.01
C ILE A 303 85.19 121.13 97.69
N ASP A 304 83.95 121.57 97.41
CA ASP A 304 83.55 122.98 97.30
C ASP A 304 82.91 123.47 98.63
#